data_AF-A0A661AR08-F1
#
_entry.id   AF-A0A661AR08-F1
#
_cell.length_a   1.000
_cell.length_b   1.000
_cell.length_c   1.000
_cell.angle_alpha   90.00
_cell.angle_beta   90.00
_cell.angle_gamma   90.00
#
_symmetry.space_group_name_H-M   'P 1'
#
loop_
_entity.id
_entity.type
_entity.pdbx_description
1 polymer ?
#
loop_
_entity_poly.entity_id
_entity_poly.type
_entity_poly.pdbx_seq_one_letter_code
_entity_poly.pdbx_strand_id
1 'polypeptide(L)'
;TFGSTCHGAGRYLSRRAAIKKIRGQGRSIRDELAEKGIYIRWVGRNTLFEEAPEAYKDISDVVEAVEGAGISKKVARMIPVGVVKG
;
A
#
# COMPACT_ATOMS: atom_id res chain seq x y z
N THR A 1 -21.06 -3.99 -14.05
CA THR A 1 -20.11 -2.90 -13.72
C THR A 1 -19.90 -1.89 -14.84
N PHE A 2 -20.74 -1.81 -15.89
CA PHE A 2 -20.52 -0.91 -17.06
C PHE A 2 -19.06 -0.95 -17.60
N GLY A 3 -18.43 -2.13 -17.63
CA GLY A 3 -17.05 -2.29 -18.10
C GLY A 3 -15.96 -1.75 -17.16
N SER A 4 -16.23 -1.62 -15.86
CA SER A 4 -15.30 -1.06 -14.86
C SER A 4 -14.86 -2.07 -13.79
N THR A 5 -13.75 -1.77 -13.11
CA THR A 5 -13.18 -2.56 -11.98
C THR A 5 -12.49 -1.67 -10.93
N CYS A 6 -11.89 -2.25 -9.88
CA CYS A 6 -11.16 -1.54 -8.84
C CYS A 6 -9.83 -0.94 -9.35
N HIS A 7 -9.37 0.14 -8.72
CA HIS A 7 -8.13 0.85 -9.09
C HIS A 7 -6.94 0.55 -8.16
N GLY A 8 -7.18 -0.09 -7.01
CA GLY A 8 -6.16 -0.37 -6.01
C GLY A 8 -6.77 -0.72 -4.65
N ALA A 9 -5.93 -0.82 -3.63
CA ALA A 9 -6.32 -1.28 -2.30
C ALA A 9 -7.33 -0.35 -1.60
N GLY A 10 -7.21 0.96 -1.82
CA GLY A 10 -7.95 1.97 -1.08
C GLY A 10 -7.45 2.14 0.36
N ARG A 11 -7.51 3.37 0.87
CA ARG A 11 -7.06 3.67 2.25
C ARG A 11 -8.04 3.10 3.26
N TYR A 12 -7.50 2.47 4.30
CA TYR A 12 -8.23 1.96 5.46
C TYR A 12 -8.12 2.92 6.65
N LEU A 13 -6.96 3.55 6.85
CA LEU A 13 -6.74 4.56 7.88
C LEU A 13 -6.73 5.95 7.27
N SER A 14 -7.20 6.98 8.01
CA SER A 14 -6.92 8.38 7.62
C SER A 14 -5.42 8.69 7.69
N ARG A 15 -4.95 9.73 6.99
CA ARG A 15 -3.52 10.14 7.03
C ARG A 15 -3.04 10.40 8.45
N ARG A 16 -3.81 11.17 9.23
CA ARG A 16 -3.50 11.46 10.65
C ARG A 16 -3.49 10.19 11.50
N ALA A 17 -4.42 9.26 11.28
CA ALA A 17 -4.45 7.99 12.00
C ALA A 17 -3.24 7.11 11.67
N ALA A 18 -2.84 7.03 10.39
CA ALA A 18 -1.65 6.30 9.96
C ALA A 18 -0.37 6.87 10.60
N ILE A 19 -0.17 8.20 10.54
CA ILE A 19 0.97 8.86 11.19
C ILE A 19 1.02 8.54 12.68
N LYS A 20 -0.11 8.69 13.40
CA LYS A 20 -0.18 8.44 14.85
C LYS A 20 0.14 6.99 15.17
N LYS A 21 -0.47 6.04 14.44
CA LYS A 21 -0.28 4.60 14.65
C LYS A 21 1.19 4.21 14.48
N ILE A 22 1.82 4.65 13.39
CA ILE A 22 3.17 4.19 13.05
C ILE A 22 4.23 4.86 13.90
N ARG A 23 4.09 6.16 14.17
CA ARG A 23 4.99 6.83 15.13
C ARG A 23 4.92 6.19 16.51
N GLY A 24 3.72 5.80 16.95
CA GLY A 24 3.53 5.12 18.23
C GLY A 24 4.20 3.74 18.31
N GLN A 25 4.54 3.12 17.18
CA GLN A 25 5.21 1.82 17.15
C GLN A 25 6.74 1.91 17.28
N GLY A 26 7.33 3.11 17.17
CA GLY A 26 8.78 3.31 17.29
C GLY A 26 9.63 2.59 16.23
N ARG A 27 9.01 2.12 15.14
CA ARG A 27 9.65 1.33 14.08
C ARG A 27 10.10 2.19 12.89
N SER A 28 11.04 1.66 12.12
CA SER A 28 11.57 2.31 10.91
C SER A 28 11.02 1.62 9.66
N ILE A 29 10.03 2.26 9.01
CA ILE A 29 9.47 1.74 7.74
C ILE A 29 10.57 1.57 6.68
N ARG A 30 11.57 2.45 6.67
CA ARG A 30 12.69 2.36 5.73
C ARG A 30 13.44 1.05 5.88
N ASP A 31 13.75 0.66 7.12
CA ASP A 31 14.55 -0.53 7.39
C ASP A 31 13.74 -1.79 7.11
N GLU A 32 12.45 -1.81 7.46
CA GLU A 32 11.54 -2.90 7.10
C GLU A 32 11.39 -3.10 5.58
N LEU A 33 11.37 -2.00 4.81
CA LEU A 33 11.36 -2.08 3.35
C LEU A 33 12.71 -2.58 2.81
N ALA A 34 13.82 -2.13 3.40
CA ALA A 34 15.15 -2.58 3.02
C ALA A 34 15.36 -4.08 3.29
N GLU A 35 14.87 -4.60 4.41
CA GLU A 35 14.86 -6.04 4.74
C GLU A 35 14.08 -6.86 3.70
N LYS A 36 13.06 -6.26 3.08
CA LYS A 36 12.30 -6.87 1.98
C LYS A 36 12.95 -6.68 0.59
N GLY A 37 14.14 -6.09 0.53
CA GLY A 37 14.83 -5.79 -0.73
C GLY A 37 14.24 -4.61 -1.50
N ILE A 38 13.47 -3.74 -0.83
CA ILE A 38 12.79 -2.59 -1.44
C ILE A 38 13.57 -1.32 -1.12
N TYR A 39 14.20 -0.73 -2.13
CA TYR A 39 14.85 0.57 -2.00
C TYR A 39 13.81 1.68 -1.94
N ILE A 40 13.92 2.62 -0.99
CA ILE A 40 12.99 3.75 -0.89
C ILE A 40 13.68 5.11 -0.81
N ARG A 41 13.13 6.06 -1.57
CA ARG A 41 13.42 7.50 -1.48
C ARG A 41 12.12 8.24 -1.28
N TRP A 42 12.12 9.25 -0.41
CA TRP A 42 10.96 10.10 -0.20
C TRP A 42 11.36 11.52 0.14
N VAL A 43 10.42 12.45 -0.08
CA VAL A 43 10.48 13.82 0.45
C VAL A 43 9.30 14.05 1.40
N GLY A 44 9.43 15.04 2.28
CA GLY A 44 8.44 15.34 3.31
C GLY A 44 8.59 14.51 4.59
N ARG A 45 8.35 15.16 5.73
CA ARG A 45 8.56 14.57 7.07
C ARG A 45 7.58 13.44 7.39
N ASN A 46 6.39 13.48 6.83
CA ASN A 46 5.29 12.57 7.15
C ASN A 46 4.96 11.58 6.03
N THR A 47 5.43 11.83 4.81
CA THR A 47 5.03 11.11 3.58
C THR A 47 5.14 9.59 3.73
N LEU A 48 6.26 9.11 4.29
CA LEU A 48 6.46 7.69 4.51
C LEU A 48 5.43 7.08 5.48
N PHE A 49 5.01 7.83 6.50
CA PHE A 49 4.04 7.38 7.50
C PHE A 49 2.60 7.44 6.99
N GLU A 50 2.28 8.40 6.13
CA GLU A 50 0.94 8.54 5.52
C GLU A 50 0.62 7.41 4.53
N GLU A 51 1.68 6.87 3.94
CA GLU A 51 1.65 5.95 2.80
C GLU A 51 2.14 4.54 3.13
N ALA A 52 2.38 4.27 4.42
CA ALA A 52 2.82 2.95 4.85
C ALA A 52 1.77 1.87 4.53
N PRO A 53 2.19 0.60 4.36
CA PRO A 53 1.29 -0.49 3.98
C PRO A 53 0.02 -0.61 4.84
N GLU A 54 0.14 -0.39 6.14
CA GLU A 54 -0.95 -0.50 7.12
C GLU A 54 -2.00 0.61 7.02
N ALA A 55 -1.73 1.66 6.23
CA ALA A 55 -2.71 2.69 5.93
C ALA A 55 -3.74 2.23 4.89
N TYR A 56 -3.47 1.14 4.17
CA TYR A 56 -4.26 0.60 3.08
C TYR A 56 -4.88 -0.76 3.44
N LYS A 57 -5.89 -1.18 2.67
CA LYS A 57 -6.38 -2.57 2.71
C LYS A 57 -5.33 -3.53 2.13
N ASP A 58 -5.47 -4.82 2.39
CA ASP A 58 -4.71 -5.81 1.61
C ASP A 58 -5.17 -5.76 0.15
N ILE A 59 -4.22 -5.59 -0.77
CA ILE A 59 -4.51 -5.56 -2.20
C ILE A 59 -4.97 -6.93 -2.70
N SER A 60 -4.52 -8.02 -2.07
CA SER A 60 -4.87 -9.39 -2.44
C SER A 60 -6.37 -9.62 -2.24
N ASP A 61 -6.92 -9.19 -1.10
CA ASP A 61 -8.36 -9.27 -0.80
C ASP A 61 -9.20 -8.50 -1.83
N VAL A 62 -8.76 -7.30 -2.22
CA VAL A 62 -9.48 -6.49 -3.21
C VAL A 62 -9.46 -7.16 -4.59
N VAL A 63 -8.33 -7.70 -5.01
CA VAL A 63 -8.19 -8.42 -6.30
C VAL A 63 -9.00 -9.72 -6.28
N GLU A 64 -9.01 -10.45 -5.17
CA GLU A 64 -9.82 -11.66 -5.00
C GLU A 64 -11.32 -11.37 -5.06
N ALA A 65 -11.78 -10.26 -4.48
CA ALA A 65 -13.17 -9.86 -4.55
C ALA A 65 -13.64 -9.58 -5.99
N VAL A 66 -12.84 -8.85 -6.78
CA VAL A 66 -13.22 -8.52 -8.17
C VAL A 66 -13.06 -9.71 -9.13
N GLU A 67 -12.13 -10.62 -8.85
CA GLU A 67 -12.02 -11.88 -9.60
C GLU A 67 -13.17 -12.84 -9.25
N GLY A 68 -13.49 -13.01 -7.97
CA GLY A 68 -14.61 -13.83 -7.52
C GLY A 68 -15.98 -13.32 -7.99
N ALA A 69 -16.12 -12.01 -8.19
CA ALA A 69 -17.31 -11.41 -8.80
C ALA A 69 -17.35 -11.54 -10.34
N GLY A 70 -16.30 -12.10 -10.98
CA GLY A 70 -16.23 -12.29 -12.42
C GLY A 70 -16.06 -11.01 -13.24
N ILE A 71 -15.63 -9.91 -12.61
CA ILE A 71 -15.49 -8.59 -13.27
C ILE A 71 -14.04 -8.28 -13.65
N SER A 72 -13.09 -9.14 -13.25
CA SER A 72 -11.68 -9.04 -13.60
C SER A 72 -11.05 -10.44 -13.60
N LYS A 73 -9.97 -10.62 -14.37
CA LYS A 73 -9.19 -11.86 -14.42
C LYS A 73 -7.77 -11.56 -13.96
N LYS A 74 -7.21 -12.33 -13.00
CA LYS A 74 -5.80 -12.19 -12.65
C LYS A 74 -4.91 -12.57 -13.83
N VAL A 75 -3.86 -11.77 -14.05
CA VAL A 75 -2.90 -11.97 -15.15
C VAL A 75 -1.49 -12.11 -14.61
N ALA A 76 -1.04 -11.15 -13.81
CA ALA A 76 0.27 -11.15 -13.18
C ALA A 76 0.24 -10.41 -11.84
N ARG A 77 1.23 -10.69 -11.00
CA ARG A 77 1.49 -9.94 -9.76
C ARG A 77 2.91 -9.39 -9.80
N MET A 78 3.05 -8.12 -9.45
CA MET A 78 4.35 -7.44 -9.36
C MET A 78 4.74 -7.27 -7.90
N ILE A 79 6.05 -7.29 -7.64
CA ILE A 79 6.64 -6.99 -6.34
C ILE A 79 7.58 -5.79 -6.54
N PRO A 80 7.48 -4.72 -5.75
CA PRO A 80 8.34 -3.57 -5.91
C PRO A 80 9.78 -3.90 -5.50
N VAL A 81 10.74 -3.30 -6.21
CA VAL A 81 12.17 -3.31 -5.84
C VAL A 81 12.68 -1.90 -5.49
N GLY A 82 11.92 -0.87 -5.90
CA GLY A 82 12.24 0.53 -5.69
C GLY A 82 10.97 1.38 -5.60
N VAL A 83 10.93 2.32 -4.66
CA VAL A 83 9.82 3.27 -4.47
C VAL A 83 10.36 4.68 -4.31
N VAL A 84 9.83 5.63 -5.08
CA VAL A 84 10.12 7.06 -4.95
C VAL A 84 8.82 7.79 -4.64
N LYS A 85 8.75 8.51 -3.52
CA LYS A 85 7.53 9.22 -3.06
C LYS A 85 7.76 10.72 -2.84
N GLY A 86 6.81 11.51 -3.34
CA GLY A 86 6.68 12.97 -3.16
C GLY A 86 5.76 13.34 -2.02
#